data_AF-A0AAV9AEU1-F1
#
_entry.id   AF-A0AAV9AEU1-F1
#
_cell.length_a   1.000
_cell.length_b   1.000
_cell.length_c   1.000
_cell.angle_alpha   90.00
_cell.angle_beta   90.00
_cell.angle_gamma   90.00
#
_symmetry.space_group_name_H-M   'P 1'
#
loop_
_entity.id
_entity.type
_entity.pdbx_description
1 polymer ?
#
loop_
_entity_poly.entity_id
_entity_poly.type
_entity_poly.pdbx_seq_one_letter_code
_entity_poly.pdbx_strand_id
1 'polypeptide(L)'
;MGSFKGHALPGTLFLAVGCWHLWCAVLRYASDPKSFRVRSWNPVNWWGGRVRHLELYVITVGAFVDLCIEFLYSTHLKIFVDGGVLNPSHMNDFEHAGMLLMFFVFGVVALVHENTRYLQLPEGTLCLIAATAFTSEYLLFAFHSTTHKGLEGHYHLLLVLLIAVCVASCVAGALVPTSFPVDLSNGMSITLQGLWFYQTAFVLYGPMMPEGCRLKENSISCLSTDHDVRGQLFANFQLFSLVFVVVAATIASYCYAASRYGHPDLKRLTSVDEDDGGFDVQ
;
A
#
# COMPACT_ATOMS: atom_id res chain seq x y z
N MET A 1 13.65 -5.95 -11.95
CA MET A 1 13.80 -5.23 -10.67
C MET A 1 15.07 -4.40 -10.57
N GLY A 2 15.19 -3.55 -9.55
CA GLY A 2 16.34 -2.65 -9.32
C GLY A 2 16.37 -1.42 -10.22
N SER A 3 15.20 -0.82 -10.51
CA SER A 3 15.11 0.33 -11.40
C SER A 3 14.09 1.36 -10.92
N PHE A 4 14.21 2.57 -11.47
CA PHE A 4 13.26 3.65 -11.21
C PHE A 4 11.82 3.22 -11.56
N LYS A 5 11.60 2.66 -12.75
CA LYS A 5 10.25 2.24 -13.20
C LYS A 5 9.69 1.11 -12.34
N GLY A 6 10.55 0.16 -11.95
CA GLY A 6 10.16 -0.98 -11.11
C GLY A 6 9.71 -0.58 -9.70
N HIS A 7 10.04 0.64 -9.23
CA HIS A 7 9.55 1.17 -7.96
C HIS A 7 8.44 2.21 -8.15
N ALA A 8 8.57 3.10 -9.14
CA ALA A 8 7.59 4.16 -9.38
C ALA A 8 6.23 3.61 -9.83
N LEU A 9 6.19 2.57 -10.66
CA LEU A 9 4.94 1.99 -11.15
C LEU A 9 4.11 1.35 -10.01
N PRO A 10 4.63 0.37 -9.24
CA PRO A 10 3.88 -0.17 -8.10
C PRO A 10 3.59 0.90 -7.05
N GLY A 11 4.52 1.84 -6.82
CA GLY A 11 4.31 2.98 -5.92
C GLY A 11 3.11 3.84 -6.32
N THR A 12 2.90 4.06 -7.63
CA THR A 12 1.72 4.78 -8.15
C THR A 12 0.42 4.05 -7.81
N LEU A 13 0.39 2.73 -8.03
CA LEU A 13 -0.80 1.90 -7.82
C LEU A 13 -1.16 1.83 -6.33
N PHE A 14 -0.18 1.52 -5.46
CA PHE A 14 -0.40 1.50 -4.01
C PHE A 14 -0.80 2.88 -3.47
N LEU A 15 -0.19 3.97 -3.96
CA LEU A 15 -0.56 5.31 -3.53
C LEU A 15 -2.01 5.63 -3.91
N ALA A 16 -2.41 5.36 -5.16
CA ALA A 16 -3.76 5.64 -5.64
C ALA A 16 -4.81 4.82 -4.87
N VAL A 17 -4.58 3.51 -4.70
CA VAL A 17 -5.47 2.63 -3.94
C VAL A 17 -5.49 3.03 -2.47
N GLY A 18 -4.34 3.29 -1.84
CA GLY A 18 -4.24 3.69 -0.45
C GLY A 18 -4.98 4.99 -0.13
N CYS A 19 -4.76 6.03 -0.94
CA CYS A 19 -5.48 7.30 -0.79
C CYS A 19 -7.00 7.13 -0.97
N TRP A 20 -7.41 6.29 -1.92
CA TRP A 20 -8.82 5.97 -2.15
C TRP A 20 -9.45 5.25 -0.94
N HIS A 21 -8.75 4.24 -0.40
CA HIS A 21 -9.15 3.52 0.80
C HIS A 21 -9.30 4.43 2.02
N LEU A 22 -8.28 5.26 2.26
CA LEU A 22 -8.27 6.23 3.36
C LEU A 22 -9.46 7.18 3.26
N TRP A 23 -9.67 7.77 2.09
CA TRP A 23 -10.80 8.68 1.85
C TRP A 23 -12.16 7.99 2.06
N CYS A 24 -12.31 6.76 1.56
CA CYS A 24 -13.53 5.99 1.73
C CYS A 24 -13.78 5.59 3.19
N ALA A 25 -12.75 5.19 3.93
CA ALA A 25 -12.84 4.90 5.36
C ALA A 25 -13.37 6.11 6.14
N VAL A 26 -12.73 7.27 5.92
CA VAL A 26 -13.10 8.54 6.54
C VAL A 26 -14.52 8.96 6.20
N LEU A 27 -14.90 8.95 4.91
CA LEU A 27 -16.24 9.32 4.47
C LEU A 27 -17.32 8.42 5.06
N ARG A 28 -17.10 7.10 5.06
CA ARG A 28 -18.07 6.14 5.59
C ARG A 28 -18.30 6.36 7.07
N TYR A 29 -17.22 6.53 7.84
CA TYR A 29 -17.33 6.78 9.27
C TYR A 29 -17.98 8.13 9.56
N ALA A 30 -17.58 9.21 8.88
CA ALA A 30 -18.18 10.54 9.07
C ALA A 30 -19.69 10.54 8.76
N SER A 31 -20.12 9.80 7.75
CA SER A 31 -21.51 9.76 7.29
C SER A 31 -22.41 8.90 8.19
N ASP A 32 -21.93 7.73 8.61
CA ASP A 32 -22.67 6.81 9.49
C ASP A 32 -21.72 6.02 10.41
N PRO A 33 -21.36 6.60 11.58
CA PRO A 33 -20.48 5.94 12.53
C PRO A 33 -21.05 4.63 13.10
N LYS A 34 -22.39 4.52 13.22
CA LYS A 34 -23.05 3.41 13.92
C LYS A 34 -23.11 2.15 13.06
N SER A 35 -23.23 2.30 11.74
CA SER A 35 -23.21 1.16 10.82
C SER A 35 -21.83 0.88 10.22
N PHE A 36 -20.79 1.58 10.68
CA PHE A 36 -19.44 1.45 10.15
C PHE A 36 -18.95 0.00 10.17
N ARG A 37 -18.39 -0.43 9.03
CA ARG A 37 -17.70 -1.71 8.90
C ARG A 37 -16.46 -1.54 8.04
N VAL A 38 -15.38 -2.23 8.39
CA VAL A 38 -14.16 -2.36 7.58
C VAL A 38 -14.52 -2.87 6.19
N ARG A 39 -13.77 -2.44 5.17
CA ARG A 39 -13.88 -3.01 3.82
C ARG A 39 -12.50 -3.25 3.22
N SER A 40 -12.34 -4.42 2.62
CA SER A 40 -11.13 -4.85 1.90
C SER A 40 -10.95 -4.14 0.56
N TRP A 41 -12.01 -3.51 0.02
CA TRP A 41 -12.01 -2.69 -1.18
C TRP A 41 -13.18 -1.69 -1.14
N ASN A 42 -13.12 -0.58 -1.88
CA ASN A 42 -14.14 0.47 -1.82
C ASN A 42 -14.76 0.82 -3.19
N PRO A 43 -16.10 0.94 -3.29
CA PRO A 43 -16.77 1.21 -4.54
C PRO A 43 -16.62 2.66 -5.02
N VAL A 44 -16.30 2.84 -6.30
CA VAL A 44 -16.21 4.16 -6.93
C VAL A 44 -17.56 4.55 -7.53
N ASN A 45 -18.32 5.41 -6.85
CA ASN A 45 -19.66 5.82 -7.27
C ASN A 45 -19.68 6.97 -8.29
N TRP A 46 -18.62 7.12 -9.10
CA TRP A 46 -18.57 8.14 -10.16
C TRP A 46 -19.40 7.73 -11.37
N TRP A 47 -19.79 8.73 -12.18
CA TRP A 47 -20.57 8.54 -13.42
C TRP A 47 -21.79 7.62 -13.26
N GLY A 48 -22.57 7.82 -12.18
CA GLY A 48 -23.78 7.05 -11.92
C GLY A 48 -23.52 5.56 -11.60
N GLY A 49 -22.33 5.23 -11.06
CA GLY A 49 -22.00 3.87 -10.61
C GLY A 49 -21.45 2.94 -11.70
N ARG A 50 -21.24 3.43 -12.93
CA ARG A 50 -20.65 2.64 -14.03
C ARG A 50 -19.26 2.09 -13.71
N VAL A 51 -18.53 2.78 -12.83
CA VAL A 51 -17.17 2.43 -12.41
C VAL A 51 -17.11 1.88 -10.99
N ARG A 52 -18.22 1.33 -10.47
CA ARG A 52 -18.32 0.84 -9.09
C ARG A 52 -17.16 -0.06 -8.67
N HIS A 53 -16.75 -1.00 -9.52
CA HIS A 53 -15.68 -1.97 -9.24
C HIS A 53 -14.31 -1.53 -9.78
N LEU A 54 -14.09 -0.24 -10.05
CA LEU A 54 -12.86 0.27 -10.67
C LEU A 54 -11.61 -0.12 -9.89
N GLU A 55 -11.63 -0.02 -8.56
CA GLU A 55 -10.50 -0.44 -7.73
C GLU A 55 -10.13 -1.91 -7.97
N LEU A 56 -11.13 -2.80 -7.94
CA LEU A 56 -10.93 -4.23 -8.20
C LEU A 56 -10.45 -4.50 -9.62
N TYR A 57 -10.94 -3.77 -10.62
CA TYR A 57 -10.44 -3.89 -11.99
C TYR A 57 -8.99 -3.43 -12.11
N VAL A 58 -8.61 -2.32 -11.46
CA VAL A 58 -7.23 -1.83 -11.44
C VAL A 58 -6.30 -2.87 -10.80
N ILE A 59 -6.68 -3.42 -9.65
CA ILE A 59 -5.89 -4.46 -8.97
C ILE A 59 -5.80 -5.73 -9.82
N THR A 60 -6.94 -6.24 -10.29
CA THR A 60 -6.99 -7.52 -11.02
C THR A 60 -6.29 -7.45 -12.37
N VAL A 61 -6.63 -6.45 -13.19
CA VAL A 61 -6.05 -6.32 -14.54
C VAL A 61 -4.59 -5.88 -14.44
N GLY A 62 -4.27 -4.97 -13.52
CA GLY A 62 -2.89 -4.54 -13.26
C GLY A 62 -2.01 -5.72 -12.84
N ALA A 63 -2.43 -6.49 -11.83
CA ALA A 63 -1.71 -7.67 -11.38
C ALA A 63 -1.58 -8.74 -12.47
N PHE A 64 -2.63 -8.95 -13.29
CA PHE A 64 -2.58 -9.92 -14.38
C PHE A 64 -1.61 -9.51 -15.50
N VAL A 65 -1.63 -8.23 -15.89
CA VAL A 65 -0.73 -7.71 -16.93
C VAL A 65 0.72 -7.79 -16.44
N ASP A 66 0.98 -7.37 -15.20
CA ASP A 66 2.33 -7.41 -14.62
C ASP A 66 2.80 -8.86 -14.41
N LEU A 67 1.90 -9.76 -14.00
CA LEU A 67 2.16 -11.20 -13.93
C LEU A 67 2.60 -11.75 -15.29
N CYS A 68 1.91 -11.36 -16.37
CA CYS A 68 2.29 -11.78 -17.73
C CYS A 68 3.64 -11.19 -18.13
N ILE A 69 3.93 -9.94 -17.77
CA ILE A 69 5.22 -9.31 -18.05
C ILE A 69 6.34 -10.06 -17.33
N GLU A 70 6.24 -10.24 -16.02
CA GLU A 70 7.30 -10.88 -15.23
C GLU A 70 7.45 -12.36 -15.59
N PHE A 71 6.35 -13.11 -15.72
CA PHE A 71 6.43 -14.54 -15.98
C PHE A 71 6.80 -14.89 -17.43
N LEU A 72 6.30 -14.15 -18.42
CA LEU A 72 6.47 -14.49 -19.85
C LEU A 72 7.50 -13.60 -20.55
N TYR A 73 7.38 -12.28 -20.39
CA TYR A 73 8.20 -11.33 -21.14
C TYR A 73 9.60 -11.17 -20.56
N SER A 74 9.74 -10.94 -19.25
CA SER A 74 11.02 -10.78 -18.56
C SER A 74 11.86 -12.06 -18.64
N THR A 75 11.23 -13.23 -18.60
CA THR A 75 11.91 -14.52 -18.75
C THR A 75 12.25 -14.88 -20.19
N HIS A 76 11.79 -14.10 -21.18
CA HIS A 76 11.88 -14.42 -22.60
C HIS A 76 11.37 -15.84 -22.92
N LEU A 77 10.36 -16.31 -22.19
CA LEU A 77 9.82 -17.68 -22.23
C LEU A 77 10.82 -18.79 -21.86
N LYS A 78 11.99 -18.45 -21.31
CA LYS A 78 13.00 -19.40 -20.83
C LYS A 78 12.69 -19.86 -19.40
N ILE A 79 11.54 -20.50 -19.25
CA ILE A 79 11.01 -20.91 -17.94
C ILE A 79 11.85 -22.04 -17.33
N PHE A 80 12.24 -23.01 -18.16
CA PHE A 80 13.00 -24.17 -17.74
C PHE A 80 14.36 -24.21 -18.42
N VAL A 81 15.35 -24.73 -17.71
CA VAL A 81 16.67 -25.10 -18.24
C VAL A 81 16.74 -26.60 -18.50
N ASP A 82 17.81 -27.03 -19.17
CA ASP A 82 18.08 -28.44 -19.44
C ASP A 82 17.99 -29.27 -18.14
N GLY A 83 17.19 -30.35 -18.18
CA GLY A 83 16.86 -31.16 -17.00
C GLY A 83 15.51 -30.82 -16.35
N GLY A 84 14.72 -29.89 -16.92
CA GLY A 84 13.36 -29.59 -16.47
C GLY A 84 13.28 -28.77 -15.17
N VAL A 85 14.41 -28.20 -14.75
CA VAL A 85 14.49 -27.34 -13.56
C VAL A 85 14.12 -25.91 -13.93
N LEU A 86 13.46 -25.20 -13.00
CA LEU A 86 13.13 -23.78 -13.16
C LEU A 86 14.41 -22.95 -13.35
N ASN A 87 14.41 -22.05 -14.33
CA ASN A 87 15.61 -21.30 -14.70
C ASN A 87 16.07 -20.33 -13.58
N PRO A 88 17.22 -20.58 -12.92
CA PRO A 88 17.66 -19.73 -11.81
C PRO A 88 18.01 -18.30 -12.24
N SER A 89 18.32 -18.06 -13.52
CA SER A 89 18.63 -16.71 -14.01
C SER A 89 17.43 -15.76 -13.96
N HIS A 90 16.22 -16.30 -13.87
CA HIS A 90 14.96 -15.56 -13.81
C HIS A 90 14.22 -15.77 -12.48
N MET A 91 14.93 -16.23 -11.43
CA MET A 91 14.31 -16.52 -10.14
C MET A 91 13.56 -15.31 -9.57
N ASN A 92 14.15 -14.13 -9.66
CA ASN A 92 13.51 -12.89 -9.25
C ASN A 92 12.18 -12.68 -9.98
N ASP A 93 12.15 -12.86 -11.30
CA ASP A 93 10.94 -12.65 -12.11
C ASP A 93 9.83 -13.67 -11.73
N PHE A 94 10.21 -14.91 -11.39
CA PHE A 94 9.26 -15.92 -10.89
C PHE A 94 8.72 -15.60 -9.49
N GLU A 95 9.56 -15.08 -8.59
CA GLU A 95 9.12 -14.63 -7.27
C GLU A 95 8.10 -13.48 -7.41
N HIS A 96 8.35 -12.54 -8.31
CA HIS A 96 7.43 -11.44 -8.64
C HIS A 96 6.11 -11.95 -9.19
N ALA A 97 6.16 -12.88 -10.14
CA ALA A 97 4.99 -13.55 -10.67
C ALA A 97 4.18 -14.24 -9.55
N GLY A 98 4.85 -14.90 -8.59
CA GLY A 98 4.19 -15.51 -7.43
C GLY A 98 3.46 -14.49 -6.55
N MET A 99 4.10 -13.35 -6.25
CA MET A 99 3.49 -12.25 -5.51
C MET A 99 2.29 -11.64 -6.25
N LEU A 100 2.44 -11.33 -7.54
CA LEU A 100 1.40 -10.76 -8.39
C LEU A 100 0.20 -11.70 -8.55
N LEU A 101 0.45 -13.02 -8.61
CA LEU A 101 -0.61 -14.02 -8.63
C LEU A 101 -1.52 -13.91 -7.40
N MET A 102 -0.97 -13.64 -6.21
CA MET A 102 -1.79 -13.51 -4.99
C MET A 102 -2.68 -12.26 -5.02
N PHE A 103 -2.18 -11.13 -5.54
CA PHE A 103 -3.01 -9.93 -5.76
C PHE A 103 -4.08 -10.17 -6.84
N PHE A 104 -3.75 -10.90 -7.90
CA PHE A 104 -4.72 -11.31 -8.92
C PHE A 104 -5.81 -12.20 -8.33
N VAL A 105 -5.46 -13.20 -7.51
CA VAL A 105 -6.42 -14.07 -6.81
C VAL A 105 -7.34 -13.26 -5.90
N PHE A 106 -6.79 -12.32 -5.12
CA PHE A 106 -7.61 -11.40 -4.32
C PHE A 106 -8.63 -10.65 -5.18
N GLY A 107 -8.17 -10.02 -6.27
CA GLY A 107 -9.03 -9.25 -7.16
C GLY A 107 -10.13 -10.09 -7.82
N VAL A 108 -9.80 -11.29 -8.31
CA VAL A 108 -10.78 -12.22 -8.88
C VAL A 108 -11.80 -12.67 -7.84
N VAL A 109 -11.36 -13.06 -6.64
CA VAL A 109 -12.28 -13.51 -5.58
C VAL A 109 -13.23 -12.37 -5.16
N ALA A 110 -12.72 -11.15 -5.00
CA ALA A 110 -13.55 -9.99 -4.69
C ALA A 110 -14.55 -9.65 -5.82
N LEU A 111 -14.13 -9.73 -7.10
CA LEU A 111 -15.03 -9.53 -8.23
C LEU A 111 -16.11 -10.61 -8.34
N VAL A 112 -15.74 -11.87 -8.12
CA VAL A 112 -16.71 -12.99 -8.12
C VAL A 112 -17.69 -12.83 -6.97
N HIS A 113 -17.23 -12.43 -5.79
CA HIS A 113 -18.07 -12.15 -4.64
C HIS A 113 -19.13 -11.08 -4.94
N GLU A 114 -18.75 -9.98 -5.58
CA GLU A 114 -19.69 -8.90 -5.90
C GLU A 114 -20.68 -9.24 -7.03
N ASN A 115 -20.23 -9.99 -8.05
CA ASN A 115 -21.00 -10.19 -9.27
C ASN A 115 -21.79 -11.50 -9.29
N THR A 116 -21.52 -12.43 -8.36
CA THR A 116 -22.21 -13.73 -8.34
C THR A 116 -22.80 -14.05 -6.98
N ARG A 117 -23.92 -14.78 -7.00
CA ARG A 117 -24.53 -15.33 -5.78
C ARG A 117 -23.87 -16.61 -5.29
N TYR A 118 -22.94 -17.17 -6.06
CA TYR A 118 -22.32 -18.46 -5.80
C TYR A 118 -21.25 -18.40 -4.70
N LEU A 119 -20.63 -17.24 -4.49
CA LEU A 119 -19.55 -17.06 -3.53
C LEU A 119 -19.83 -15.88 -2.60
N GLN A 120 -20.66 -16.10 -1.58
CA GLN A 120 -20.93 -15.11 -0.53
C GLN A 120 -19.91 -15.27 0.59
N LEU A 121 -18.84 -14.48 0.54
CA LEU A 121 -17.82 -14.46 1.58
C LEU A 121 -18.13 -13.39 2.62
N PRO A 122 -17.90 -13.65 3.92
CA PRO A 122 -17.82 -12.59 4.91
C PRO A 122 -16.69 -11.61 4.54
N GLU A 123 -16.90 -10.32 4.80
CA GLU A 123 -15.89 -9.29 4.54
C GLU A 123 -14.53 -9.61 5.20
N GLY A 124 -14.55 -10.21 6.40
CA GLY A 124 -13.34 -10.64 7.08
C GLY A 124 -12.53 -11.68 6.28
N THR A 125 -13.18 -12.52 5.48
CA THR A 125 -12.46 -13.45 4.59
C THR A 125 -11.75 -12.72 3.46
N LEU A 126 -12.36 -11.68 2.87
CA LEU A 126 -11.68 -10.85 1.87
C LEU A 126 -10.49 -10.11 2.47
N CYS A 127 -10.62 -9.60 3.71
CA CYS A 127 -9.50 -9.02 4.45
C CYS A 127 -8.36 -10.02 4.68
N LEU A 128 -8.66 -11.28 5.01
CA LEU A 128 -7.63 -12.32 5.15
C LEU A 128 -6.99 -12.70 3.81
N ILE A 129 -7.75 -12.75 2.72
CA ILE A 129 -7.19 -12.98 1.38
C ILE A 129 -6.25 -11.83 0.99
N ALA A 130 -6.65 -10.57 1.22
CA ALA A 130 -5.78 -9.42 1.05
C ALA A 130 -4.51 -9.53 1.92
N ALA A 131 -4.63 -9.96 3.17
CA ALA A 131 -3.49 -10.21 4.04
C ALA A 131 -2.53 -11.27 3.46
N THR A 132 -3.04 -12.33 2.82
CA THR A 132 -2.18 -13.32 2.15
C THR A 132 -1.43 -12.74 0.95
N ALA A 133 -2.05 -11.82 0.20
CA ALA A 133 -1.38 -11.12 -0.90
C ALA A 133 -0.23 -10.23 -0.39
N PHE A 134 -0.50 -9.40 0.63
CA PHE A 134 0.54 -8.60 1.29
C PHE A 134 1.58 -9.47 1.99
N THR A 135 1.23 -10.66 2.49
CA THR A 135 2.21 -11.59 3.07
C THR A 135 3.13 -12.14 1.99
N SER A 136 2.61 -12.46 0.81
CA SER A 136 3.46 -12.87 -0.33
C SER A 136 4.40 -11.76 -0.76
N GLU A 137 3.92 -10.51 -0.78
CA GLU A 137 4.75 -9.33 -1.03
C GLU A 137 5.83 -9.16 0.04
N TYR A 138 5.46 -9.25 1.32
CA TYR A 138 6.37 -9.18 2.45
C TYR A 138 7.50 -10.21 2.33
N LEU A 139 7.17 -11.48 2.04
CA LEU A 139 8.15 -12.55 1.95
C LEU A 139 9.12 -12.31 0.78
N LEU A 140 8.61 -11.92 -0.38
CA LEU A 140 9.44 -11.59 -1.55
C LEU A 140 10.43 -10.49 -1.19
N PHE A 141 9.95 -9.36 -0.66
CA PHE A 141 10.83 -8.23 -0.33
C PHE A 141 11.72 -8.52 0.87
N ALA A 142 11.32 -9.35 1.82
CA ALA A 142 12.17 -9.78 2.92
C ALA A 142 13.36 -10.59 2.40
N PHE A 143 13.12 -11.57 1.53
CA PHE A 143 14.20 -12.33 0.90
C PHE A 143 15.06 -11.44 0.01
N HIS A 144 14.47 -10.56 -0.80
CA HIS A 144 15.21 -9.60 -1.61
C HIS A 144 16.06 -8.65 -0.75
N SER A 145 15.51 -8.13 0.34
CA SER A 145 16.21 -7.20 1.24
C SER A 145 17.43 -7.85 1.89
N THR A 146 17.43 -9.16 2.14
CA THR A 146 18.61 -9.85 2.69
C THR A 146 19.79 -9.93 1.71
N THR A 147 19.53 -9.74 0.41
CA THR A 147 20.59 -9.72 -0.62
C THR A 147 21.28 -8.36 -0.74
N HIS A 148 20.63 -7.29 -0.28
CA HIS A 148 21.14 -5.92 -0.31
C HIS A 148 21.80 -5.53 1.01
N LYS A 149 22.84 -4.67 0.94
CA LYS A 149 23.55 -4.13 2.11
C LYS A 149 23.66 -2.61 2.03
N GLY A 150 23.91 -1.96 3.16
CA GLY A 150 24.04 -0.51 3.25
C GLY A 150 22.73 0.21 2.93
N LEU A 151 22.83 1.35 2.25
CA LEU A 151 21.73 2.25 1.93
C LEU A 151 20.55 1.56 1.24
N GLU A 152 20.81 0.81 0.17
CA GLU A 152 19.77 0.10 -0.57
C GLU A 152 19.05 -0.91 0.30
N GLY A 153 19.78 -1.69 1.09
CA GLY A 153 19.21 -2.63 2.05
C GLY A 153 18.35 -1.93 3.12
N HIS A 154 18.75 -0.76 3.59
CA HIS A 154 17.99 0.01 4.58
C HIS A 154 16.65 0.52 4.04
N TYR A 155 16.61 1.04 2.81
CA TYR A 155 15.35 1.45 2.17
C TYR A 155 14.40 0.27 1.97
N HIS A 156 14.91 -0.88 1.53
CA HIS A 156 14.11 -2.10 1.36
C HIS A 156 13.65 -2.66 2.72
N LEU A 157 14.45 -2.58 3.77
CA LEU A 157 14.03 -2.98 5.12
C LEU A 157 12.85 -2.14 5.61
N LEU A 158 12.90 -0.81 5.42
CA LEU A 158 11.78 0.07 5.77
C LEU A 158 10.53 -0.25 4.95
N LEU A 159 10.68 -0.61 3.67
CA LEU A 159 9.56 -1.08 2.84
C LEU A 159 8.92 -2.35 3.42
N VAL A 160 9.74 -3.34 3.78
CA VAL A 160 9.30 -4.61 4.39
C VAL A 160 8.53 -4.36 5.69
N LEU A 161 8.97 -3.41 6.52
CA LEU A 161 8.27 -3.03 7.74
C LEU A 161 6.90 -2.38 7.44
N LEU A 162 6.80 -1.52 6.42
CA LEU A 162 5.52 -0.94 6.01
C LEU A 162 4.54 -2.00 5.49
N ILE A 163 5.01 -2.95 4.68
CA ILE A 163 4.19 -4.07 4.21
C ILE A 163 3.71 -4.93 5.40
N ALA A 164 4.55 -5.14 6.42
CA ALA A 164 4.13 -5.85 7.63
C ALA A 164 2.98 -5.13 8.36
N VAL A 165 2.94 -3.79 8.36
CA VAL A 165 1.82 -3.01 8.89
C VAL A 165 0.56 -3.19 8.02
N CYS A 166 0.69 -3.28 6.69
CA CYS A 166 -0.43 -3.62 5.79
C CYS A 166 -1.00 -5.01 6.10
N VAL A 167 -0.14 -6.02 6.29
CA VAL A 167 -0.56 -7.37 6.70
C VAL A 167 -1.30 -7.32 8.04
N ALA A 168 -0.70 -6.68 9.05
CA ALA A 168 -1.28 -6.59 10.39
C ALA A 168 -2.64 -5.88 10.40
N SER A 169 -2.78 -4.77 9.66
CA SER A 169 -4.03 -4.03 9.56
C SER A 169 -5.12 -4.80 8.80
N CYS A 170 -4.77 -5.56 7.75
CA CYS A 170 -5.72 -6.46 7.06
C CYS A 170 -6.21 -7.58 8.00
N VAL A 171 -5.31 -8.22 8.74
CA VAL A 171 -5.68 -9.24 9.75
C VAL A 171 -6.55 -8.63 10.84
N ALA A 172 -6.17 -7.47 11.38
CA ALA A 172 -6.98 -6.76 12.37
C ALA A 172 -8.36 -6.40 11.83
N GLY A 173 -8.47 -6.03 10.54
CA GLY A 173 -9.73 -5.74 9.86
C GLY A 173 -10.66 -6.95 9.78
N ALA A 174 -10.10 -8.15 9.66
CA ALA A 174 -10.86 -9.40 9.74
C ALA A 174 -11.32 -9.71 11.17
N LEU A 175 -10.48 -9.46 12.17
CA LEU A 175 -10.76 -9.77 13.58
C LEU A 175 -11.72 -8.78 14.24
N VAL A 176 -11.63 -7.50 13.87
CA VAL A 176 -12.42 -6.41 14.46
C VAL A 176 -13.09 -5.58 13.36
N PRO A 177 -14.06 -6.16 12.63
CA PRO A 177 -14.60 -5.57 11.39
C PRO A 177 -15.46 -4.31 11.60
N THR A 178 -15.69 -3.87 12.84
CA THR A 178 -16.44 -2.64 13.17
C THR A 178 -15.52 -1.50 13.63
N SER A 179 -14.20 -1.70 13.64
CA SER A 179 -13.25 -0.72 14.15
C SER A 179 -12.81 0.26 13.07
N PHE A 180 -13.19 1.54 13.21
CA PHE A 180 -12.74 2.62 12.33
C PHE A 180 -11.22 2.81 12.35
N PRO A 181 -10.53 2.85 13.51
CA PRO A 181 -9.07 2.99 13.53
C PRO A 181 -8.33 1.88 12.76
N VAL A 182 -8.87 0.66 12.73
CA VAL A 182 -8.26 -0.46 12.00
C VAL A 182 -8.36 -0.26 10.48
N ASP A 183 -9.54 0.10 9.99
CA ASP A 183 -9.76 0.40 8.57
C ASP A 183 -8.96 1.63 8.11
N LEU A 184 -8.89 2.66 8.96
CA LEU A 184 -8.08 3.85 8.72
C LEU A 184 -6.58 3.52 8.68
N SER A 185 -6.10 2.69 9.61
CA SER A 185 -4.71 2.22 9.64
C SER A 185 -4.37 1.42 8.38
N ASN A 186 -5.31 0.65 7.84
CA ASN A 186 -5.12 -0.06 6.58
C ASN A 186 -4.87 0.92 5.42
N GLY A 187 -5.79 1.87 5.21
CA GLY A 187 -5.64 2.90 4.17
C GLY A 187 -4.37 3.74 4.33
N MET A 188 -4.02 4.14 5.56
CA MET A 188 -2.76 4.85 5.85
C MET A 188 -1.53 4.00 5.54
N SER A 189 -1.52 2.71 5.88
CA SER A 189 -0.39 1.82 5.64
C SER A 189 -0.15 1.57 4.15
N ILE A 190 -1.21 1.34 3.37
CA ILE A 190 -1.12 1.20 1.90
C ILE A 190 -0.63 2.51 1.26
N THR A 191 -1.12 3.65 1.74
CA THR A 191 -0.66 4.99 1.28
C THR A 191 0.84 5.17 1.56
N LEU A 192 1.28 4.84 2.78
CA LEU A 192 2.70 4.94 3.16
C LEU A 192 3.58 3.98 2.36
N GLN A 193 3.13 2.75 2.13
CA GLN A 193 3.82 1.79 1.26
C GLN A 193 4.01 2.37 -0.15
N GLY A 194 2.96 2.94 -0.76
CA GLY A 194 3.04 3.58 -2.07
C GLY A 194 3.99 4.79 -2.12
N LEU A 195 3.93 5.67 -1.11
CA LEU A 195 4.86 6.79 -0.97
C LEU A 195 6.30 6.31 -0.81
N TRP A 196 6.52 5.23 -0.06
CA TRP A 196 7.85 4.68 0.19
C TRP A 196 8.46 4.04 -1.05
N PHE A 197 7.66 3.36 -1.88
CA PHE A 197 8.08 2.92 -3.21
C PHE A 197 8.56 4.09 -4.07
N TYR A 198 7.81 5.19 -4.11
CA TYR A 198 8.25 6.41 -4.79
C TYR A 198 9.54 6.98 -4.21
N GLN A 199 9.63 7.06 -2.88
CA GLN A 199 10.82 7.56 -2.20
C GLN A 199 12.05 6.74 -2.58
N THR A 200 11.91 5.42 -2.59
CA THR A 200 12.95 4.47 -3.02
C THR A 200 13.32 4.68 -4.50
N ALA A 201 12.32 4.87 -5.38
CA ALA A 201 12.55 5.15 -6.80
C ALA A 201 13.40 6.41 -7.02
N PHE A 202 13.02 7.53 -6.37
CA PHE A 202 13.68 8.81 -6.55
C PHE A 202 15.06 8.88 -5.88
N VAL A 203 15.25 8.24 -4.72
CA VAL A 203 16.52 8.29 -3.99
C VAL A 203 17.52 7.30 -4.54
N LEU A 204 17.13 6.02 -4.72
CA LEU A 204 18.09 5.00 -5.13
C LEU A 204 18.30 4.97 -6.65
N TYR A 205 17.29 5.33 -7.45
CA TYR A 205 17.35 5.21 -8.91
C TYR A 205 17.03 6.51 -9.65
N GLY A 206 16.95 7.63 -8.92
CA GLY A 206 16.54 8.92 -9.45
C GLY A 206 17.49 10.06 -9.03
N PRO A 207 17.04 11.31 -9.16
CA PRO A 207 17.88 12.49 -8.93
C PRO A 207 18.17 12.79 -7.45
N MET A 208 17.55 12.08 -6.50
CA MET A 208 17.67 12.36 -5.06
C MET A 208 18.72 11.49 -4.36
N MET A 209 19.66 10.94 -5.12
CA MET A 209 20.72 10.09 -4.57
C MET A 209 21.60 10.87 -3.57
N PRO A 210 21.83 10.34 -2.35
CA PRO A 210 22.64 11.04 -1.35
C PRO A 210 24.07 11.24 -1.84
N GLU A 211 24.67 12.37 -1.44
CA GLU A 211 26.05 12.69 -1.78
C GLU A 211 27.01 11.58 -1.34
N GLY A 212 27.87 11.15 -2.27
CA GLY A 212 28.84 10.10 -2.03
C GLY A 212 28.30 8.67 -2.24
N CYS A 213 27.04 8.49 -2.63
CA CYS A 213 26.50 7.22 -3.10
C CYS A 213 26.26 7.25 -4.61
N ARG A 214 26.41 6.09 -5.27
CA ARG A 214 26.19 5.92 -6.71
C ARG A 214 25.65 4.55 -7.06
N LEU A 215 24.79 4.48 -8.08
CA LEU A 215 24.39 3.23 -8.71
C LEU A 215 25.53 2.71 -9.59
N LYS A 216 26.07 1.53 -9.29
CA LYS A 216 27.12 0.87 -10.06
C LYS A 216 26.65 -0.53 -10.45
N GLU A 217 26.56 -0.81 -11.76
CA GLU A 217 26.27 -2.15 -12.31
C GLU A 217 25.06 -2.85 -11.65
N ASN A 218 24.03 -2.08 -11.29
CA ASN A 218 22.79 -2.50 -10.61
C ASN A 218 22.82 -2.65 -9.08
N SER A 219 23.85 -2.14 -8.40
CA SER A 219 23.90 -2.06 -6.93
C SER A 219 24.24 -0.66 -6.46
N ILE A 220 23.66 -0.22 -5.35
CA ILE A 220 24.02 1.07 -4.73
C ILE A 220 25.30 0.89 -3.92
N SER A 221 26.32 1.69 -4.25
CA SER A 221 27.59 1.72 -3.53
C SER A 221 27.91 3.13 -3.06
N CYS A 222 28.22 3.27 -1.77
CA CYS A 222 28.69 4.52 -1.18
C CYS A 222 30.22 4.55 -1.02
N LEU A 223 30.81 5.72 -1.17
CA LEU A 223 32.28 5.93 -1.16
C LEU A 223 32.92 5.62 0.20
N SER A 224 32.19 5.85 1.29
CA SER A 224 32.63 5.56 2.66
C SER A 224 31.44 5.14 3.53
N THR A 225 31.75 4.53 4.67
CA THR A 225 30.75 4.19 5.70
C THR A 225 30.01 5.43 6.20
N ASP A 226 30.65 6.59 6.28
CA ASP A 226 30.01 7.83 6.72
C ASP A 226 28.92 8.29 5.75
N HIS A 227 29.15 8.16 4.44
CA HIS A 227 28.14 8.46 3.42
C HIS A 227 26.96 7.48 3.50
N ASP A 228 27.24 6.22 3.76
CA ASP A 228 26.21 5.19 3.95
C ASP A 228 25.32 5.49 5.17
N VAL A 229 25.92 5.75 6.33
CA VAL A 229 25.20 6.10 7.56
C VAL A 229 24.39 7.39 7.38
N ARG A 230 24.94 8.41 6.72
CA ARG A 230 24.19 9.64 6.41
C ARG A 230 22.98 9.37 5.52
N GLY A 231 23.12 8.52 4.50
CA GLY A 231 22.02 8.11 3.65
C GLY A 231 20.92 7.36 4.42
N GLN A 232 21.30 6.49 5.36
CA GLN A 232 20.35 5.77 6.21
C GLN A 232 19.61 6.71 7.18
N LEU A 233 20.32 7.68 7.77
CA LEU A 233 19.69 8.72 8.61
C LEU A 233 18.72 9.57 7.79
N PHE A 234 19.07 9.91 6.56
CA PHE A 234 18.18 10.61 5.64
C PHE A 234 16.92 9.81 5.33
N ALA A 235 17.05 8.49 5.11
CA ALA A 235 15.91 7.60 4.94
C ALA A 235 14.96 7.62 6.15
N ASN A 236 15.49 7.55 7.37
CA ASN A 236 14.68 7.63 8.59
C ASN A 236 13.94 8.95 8.69
N PHE A 237 14.61 10.07 8.41
CA PHE A 237 13.99 11.39 8.40
C PHE A 237 12.86 11.48 7.36
N GLN A 238 13.07 10.95 6.16
CA GLN A 238 12.04 10.87 5.13
C GLN A 238 10.84 10.03 5.59
N LEU A 239 11.07 8.87 6.21
CA LEU A 239 10.00 8.02 6.71
C LEU A 239 9.15 8.76 7.75
N PHE A 240 9.78 9.37 8.76
CA PHE A 240 9.04 10.12 9.77
C PHE A 240 8.28 11.32 9.18
N SER A 241 8.87 11.99 8.20
CA SER A 241 8.22 13.09 7.48
C SER A 241 7.00 12.60 6.70
N LEU A 242 7.10 11.47 6.00
CA LEU A 242 5.97 10.87 5.28
C LEU A 242 4.87 10.40 6.24
N VAL A 243 5.22 9.80 7.37
CA VAL A 243 4.25 9.42 8.43
C VAL A 243 3.52 10.66 8.94
N PHE A 244 4.24 11.74 9.25
CA PHE A 244 3.63 13.00 9.68
C PHE A 244 2.67 13.56 8.63
N VAL A 245 3.09 13.61 7.36
CA VAL A 245 2.26 14.10 6.25
C VAL A 245 0.99 13.27 6.09
N VAL A 246 1.09 11.93 6.14
CA VAL A 246 -0.08 11.04 6.01
C VAL A 246 -1.02 11.22 7.19
N VAL A 247 -0.52 11.34 8.42
CA VAL A 247 -1.34 11.60 9.61
C VAL A 247 -2.05 12.97 9.49
N ALA A 248 -1.32 14.03 9.15
CA ALA A 248 -1.89 15.36 8.98
C ALA A 248 -2.95 15.40 7.87
N ALA A 249 -2.68 14.76 6.72
CA ALA A 249 -3.64 14.63 5.63
C ALA A 249 -4.88 13.83 6.06
N THR A 250 -4.70 12.78 6.87
CA THR A 250 -5.80 11.98 7.42
C THR A 250 -6.69 12.84 8.32
N ILE A 251 -6.12 13.59 9.25
CA ILE A 251 -6.86 14.49 10.14
C ILE A 251 -7.61 15.55 9.31
N ALA A 252 -6.93 16.19 8.35
CA ALA A 252 -7.55 17.18 7.48
C ALA A 252 -8.72 16.59 6.68
N SER A 253 -8.56 15.38 6.13
CA SER A 253 -9.62 14.67 5.41
C SER A 253 -10.81 14.35 6.30
N TYR A 254 -10.56 13.98 7.57
CA TYR A 254 -11.59 13.71 8.56
C TYR A 254 -12.37 14.98 8.94
N CYS A 255 -11.68 16.07 9.26
CA CYS A 255 -12.34 17.35 9.55
C CYS A 255 -13.19 17.83 8.37
N TYR A 256 -12.67 17.71 7.14
CA TYR A 256 -13.41 18.04 5.94
C TYR A 256 -14.65 17.13 5.75
N ALA A 257 -14.50 15.82 5.93
CA ALA A 257 -15.62 14.89 5.81
C ALA A 257 -16.70 15.12 6.89
N ALA A 258 -16.29 15.34 8.14
CA ALA A 258 -17.18 15.61 9.26
C ALA A 258 -17.96 16.93 9.08
N SER A 259 -17.30 17.99 8.62
CA SER A 259 -18.01 19.26 8.35
C SER A 259 -19.02 19.13 7.21
N ARG A 260 -18.66 18.44 6.12
CA ARG A 260 -19.47 18.41 4.90
C ARG A 260 -20.54 17.31 4.88
N TYR A 261 -20.24 16.15 5.47
CA TYR A 261 -21.03 14.92 5.40
C TYR A 261 -21.33 14.34 6.80
N GLY A 262 -20.88 15.00 7.87
CA GLY A 262 -21.00 14.50 9.23
C GLY A 262 -22.42 14.19 9.65
N HIS A 263 -22.59 13.01 10.24
CA HIS A 263 -23.82 12.60 10.90
C HIS A 263 -24.22 13.64 11.98
N PRO A 264 -25.52 13.92 12.19
CA PRO A 264 -25.97 14.90 13.19
C PRO A 264 -25.37 14.69 14.60
N ASP A 265 -25.15 13.43 14.99
CA ASP A 265 -24.52 13.07 16.28
C ASP A 265 -23.04 13.51 16.35
N LEU A 266 -22.30 13.47 15.23
CA LEU A 266 -20.93 13.98 15.15
C LEU A 266 -20.90 15.51 15.18
N LYS A 267 -21.87 16.16 14.50
CA LYS A 267 -21.97 17.63 14.48
C LYS A 267 -22.24 18.22 15.86
N ARG A 268 -23.02 17.53 16.70
CA ARG A 268 -23.28 17.93 18.10
C ARG A 268 -22.02 17.93 18.96
N LEU A 269 -21.09 17.00 18.74
CA LEU A 269 -19.82 16.97 19.49
C LEU A 269 -18.94 18.17 19.11
N THR A 270 -18.81 18.48 17.82
CA THR A 270 -18.06 19.66 17.37
C THR A 270 -18.69 20.99 17.78
N SER A 271 -20.03 21.10 17.86
CA SER A 271 -20.68 22.34 18.28
C SER A 271 -20.58 22.59 19.78
N VAL A 272 -20.47 21.54 20.60
CA VAL A 272 -20.28 21.68 22.05
C VAL A 272 -18.85 22.18 22.36
N ASP A 273 -17.84 21.74 21.60
CA ASP A 273 -16.46 22.25 21.74
C ASP A 273 -16.30 23.72 21.29
N GLU A 274 -17.15 24.22 20.38
CA GLU A 274 -17.14 25.64 19.97
C GLU A 274 -17.83 26.56 20.97
N ASP A 275 -18.84 26.08 21.71
CA ASP A 275 -19.61 26.88 22.68
C ASP A 275 -18.87 27.04 24.04
N ASP A 276 -18.02 26.08 24.42
CA ASP A 276 -17.19 26.15 25.63
C ASP A 276 -15.91 27.02 25.48
N GLY A 277 -15.64 27.55 24.27
CA GLY A 277 -14.53 28.46 23.99
C GLY A 277 -14.84 29.95 24.22
N GLY A 278 -16.10 30.29 24.52
CA GLY A 278 -16.55 31.65 24.81
C GLY A 278 -16.33 32.03 26.27
N PHE A 279 -15.12 32.44 26.63
CA PHE A 279 -14.89 33.13 27.92
C PHE A 279 -15.59 34.49 27.90
N ASP A 280 -16.75 34.57 28.56
CA ASP A 280 -17.34 35.82 29.02
C ASP A 280 -16.36 36.50 30.00
N VAL A 281 -15.67 37.54 29.52
CA VAL A 281 -14.99 38.51 30.39
C VAL A 281 -16.03 39.52 30.82
N GLN A 282 -16.48 39.40 32.07
CA GLN A 282 -17.23 40.44 32.78
C GLN A 282 -16.35 41.11 33.82
#